data_AF-A0A3N0G0X5-F1
#
_entry.id   AF-A0A3N0G0X5-F1
#
_cell.length_a   1.000
_cell.length_b   1.000
_cell.length_c   1.000
_cell.angle_alpha   90.00
_cell.angle_beta   90.00
_cell.angle_gamma   90.00
#
_symmetry.space_group_name_H-M   'P 1'
#
loop_
_entity.id
_entity.type
_entity.pdbx_description
1 polymer ?
#
loop_
_entity_poly.entity_id
_entity_poly.type
_entity_poly.pdbx_seq_one_letter_code
_entity_poly.pdbx_strand_id
1 'polypeptide(L)' 'MGWLADYWWVILLVLLGMLVNGIKELSRLDHKRFLHDKPPLPPHRDNNAQWDDEDDWPQKKP' A
#
# COMPACT_ATOMS: atom_id res chain seq x y z
N MET A 1 12.96 33.82 19.64
CA MET A 1 12.82 32.45 19.09
C MET A 1 12.64 31.40 20.20
N GLY A 2 11.81 31.65 21.23
CA GLY A 2 11.61 30.71 22.36
C GLY A 2 10.38 29.82 22.22
N TRP A 3 9.32 30.34 21.61
CA TRP A 3 8.02 29.65 21.53
C TRP A 3 8.11 28.26 20.87
N LEU A 4 8.92 28.10 19.82
CA LEU A 4 9.07 26.79 19.19
C LEU A 4 9.76 25.79 20.12
N ALA A 5 10.71 26.24 20.96
CA ALA A 5 11.36 25.40 21.96
C ALA A 5 10.42 25.08 23.13
N ASP A 6 9.47 25.95 23.47
CA ASP A 6 8.46 25.70 24.51
C ASP A 6 7.34 24.75 24.03
N TYR A 7 6.99 24.80 22.74
CA TYR A 7 5.86 24.07 22.14
C TYR A 7 6.27 23.04 21.08
N TRP A 8 7.52 22.60 21.07
CA TRP A 8 8.05 21.66 20.07
C TRP A 8 7.23 20.35 19.97
N TRP A 9 6.62 19.93 21.08
CA TRP A 9 5.77 18.74 21.18
C TRP A 9 4.53 18.78 20.27
N VAL A 10 4.08 19.96 19.82
CA VAL A 10 2.98 20.10 18.86
C VAL A 10 3.29 19.37 17.55
N ILE A 11 4.56 19.36 17.13
CA ILE A 11 5.00 18.63 15.94
C ILE A 11 4.75 17.13 16.10
N LEU A 12 5.01 16.58 17.29
CA LEU A 12 4.75 15.16 17.57
C LEU A 12 3.26 14.82 17.50
N LEU A 13 2.38 15.69 17.98
CA LEU A 13 0.94 15.47 17.87
C LEU A 13 0.46 15.49 16.42
N VAL A 14 0.98 16.41 15.62
CA VAL A 14 0.66 16.46 14.18
C VAL A 14 1.12 15.17 13.48
N LEU A 15 2.37 14.75 13.74
CA LEU A 15 2.91 13.51 13.18
C LEU A 15 2.13 12.27 13.62
N LEU A 16 1.76 12.19 14.91
CA LEU A 16 0.94 11.11 15.43
C LEU A 16 -0.44 11.08 14.75
N GLY A 17 -1.06 12.25 14.55
CA GLY A 17 -2.32 12.36 13.81
C GLY A 17 -2.21 11.88 12.37
N MET A 18 -1.11 12.22 11.67
CA MET A 18 -0.85 11.73 10.32
C MET A 18 -0.66 10.20 10.29
N LEU A 19 0.11 9.64 11.22
CA LEU A 19 0.33 8.20 11.36
C LEU A 19 -0.98 7.44 11.61
N VAL A 20 -1.80 7.91 12.56
CA VAL A 20 -3.09 7.28 12.88
C VAL A 20 -4.04 7.33 11.69
N ASN A 21 -4.11 8.46 10.98
CA ASN A 21 -4.93 8.57 9.76
C ASN A 21 -4.41 7.64 8.65
N GLY A 22 -3.10 7.57 8.45
CA GLY A 22 -2.49 6.64 7.48
C GLY A 22 -2.82 5.19 7.79
N ILE A 23 -2.66 4.76 9.04
CA ILE A 23 -3.02 3.40 9.48
C ILE A 23 -4.51 3.13 9.28
N LYS A 24 -5.38 4.11 9.59
CA LYS A 24 -6.83 3.98 9.43
C LYS A 24 -7.26 3.83 7.97
N GLU A 25 -6.64 4.55 7.04
CA GLU A 25 -6.96 4.36 5.62
C GLU A 25 -6.40 3.05 5.08
N LEU A 26 -5.20 2.66 5.51
CA LEU A 26 -4.62 1.36 5.15
C LEU A 26 -5.44 0.18 5.67
N SER A 27 -6.02 0.28 6.87
CA SER A 27 -6.85 -0.78 7.44
C SER A 27 -8.23 -0.90 6.78
N ARG A 28 -8.69 0.12 6.05
CA ARG A 28 -9.90 0.07 5.23
C ARG A 28 -9.69 -0.65 3.89
N LEU A 29 -8.44 -0.76 3.43
CA LEU A 29 -8.12 -1.43 2.18
C LEU A 29 -8.12 -2.96 2.38
N ASP A 30 -9.07 -3.64 1.73
CA ASP A 30 -9.11 -5.10 1.71
C ASP A 30 -8.29 -5.65 0.51
N HIS A 31 -7.00 -5.82 0.76
CA HIS A 31 -6.04 -6.35 -0.20
C HIS A 31 -6.36 -7.79 -0.59
N LYS A 32 -6.91 -8.58 0.34
CA LYS A 32 -7.26 -9.98 0.08
C LYS A 32 -8.43 -10.07 -0.89
N ARG A 33 -9.45 -9.23 -0.69
CA ARG A 33 -10.57 -9.13 -1.62
C ARG A 33 -10.12 -8.68 -3.01
N PHE A 34 -9.23 -7.69 -3.12
CA PHE A 34 -8.69 -7.27 -4.41
C PHE A 34 -7.94 -8.40 -5.13
N LEU A 35 -7.16 -9.21 -4.41
CA LEU A 35 -6.44 -10.35 -4.99
C LEU A 35 -7.39 -11.50 -5.38
N HIS A 36 -8.47 -11.73 -4.61
CA HIS A 36 -9.47 -12.74 -4.90
C HIS A 36 -10.33 -12.35 -6.11
N ASP A 37 -10.74 -11.08 -6.17
CA ASP A 37 -11.60 -10.53 -7.23
C ASP A 37 -10.79 -9.66 -8.21
N LYS A 38 -9.57 -10.10 -8.53
CA LYS A 38 -8.65 -9.31 -9.38
C LYS A 38 -9.31 -9.08 -10.74
N PRO A 39 -9.59 -7.82 -11.14
CA PRO A 39 -10.16 -7.56 -12.45
C PRO A 39 -9.18 -7.99 -13.53
N PRO A 40 -9.67 -8.50 -14.69
CA PRO A 40 -8.79 -8.82 -15.80
C PRO A 40 -8.03 -7.56 -16.20
N LEU A 41 -6.71 -7.71 -16.38
CA LEU A 41 -5.87 -6.60 -16.83
C LEU A 41 -6.38 -6.13 -18.21
N PRO A 42 -6.35 -4.81 -18.49
CA PRO A 42 -6.64 -4.36 -19.85
C PRO A 42 -5.66 -5.04 -20.81
N PRO A 43 -6.08 -5.32 -22.06
CA PRO A 43 -5.20 -5.96 -23.03
C PRO A 43 -3.90 -5.17 -23.12
N HIS A 44 -2.79 -5.84 -22.84
CA HIS A 44 -1.47 -5.22 -22.87
C HIS A 44 -1.25 -4.54 -24.22
N ARG A 45 -0.67 -3.34 -24.20
CA ARG A 45 -0.31 -2.60 -25.42
C ARG A 45 1.01 -3.07 -26.02
N ASP A 46 1.75 -3.89 -25.29
CA ASP A 46 3.01 -4.52 -25.65
C ASP A 46 2.88 -6.05 -25.66
N ASN A 47 3.92 -6.73 -26.14
CA ASN A 47 3.95 -8.19 -26.28
C ASN A 47 4.50 -8.88 -25.00
N ASN A 48 4.56 -8.18 -23.87
CA ASN A 48 5.11 -8.72 -22.61
C ASN A 48 4.09 -9.52 -21.81
N ALA A 49 2.83 -9.58 -22.26
CA ALA A 49 1.78 -10.42 -21.69
C ALA A 49 2.17 -11.90 -21.55
N GLN A 50 3.07 -12.38 -22.43
CA GLN A 50 3.53 -13.77 -22.46
C GLN A 50 4.56 -14.10 -21.37
N TRP A 51 5.17 -13.08 -20.73
CA TRP A 51 6.14 -13.29 -19.66
C TRP A 51 5.49 -13.65 -18.31
N ASP A 52 4.18 -13.38 -18.15
CA ASP A 52 3.41 -13.82 -16.99
C ASP A 52 3.15 -15.34 -17.00
N ASP A 53 3.18 -15.99 -18.18
CA ASP A 53 3.01 -17.44 -18.34
C ASP A 53 4.30 -18.23 -17.99
N GLU A 54 5.44 -17.54 -17.89
CA GLU A 54 6.76 -18.08 -17.56
C GLU A 54 7.10 -17.88 -16.06
N ASP A 55 6.09 -17.79 -15.18
CA ASP A 55 6.30 -17.64 -13.73
C ASP A 55 6.94 -18.92 -13.13
N ASP A 56 8.27 -18.98 -13.18
CA ASP A 56 9.13 -20.01 -12.59
C ASP A 56 9.16 -19.97 -11.05
N TRP A 57 8.36 -19.12 -10.41
CA TRP A 57 8.31 -19.07 -8.95
C TRP A 57 7.79 -20.40 -8.40
N PRO A 58 8.45 -20.99 -7.39
CA PRO A 58 8.00 -22.26 -6.83
C PRO A 58 6.60 -22.13 -6.25
N GLN A 59 5.62 -22.69 -6.97
CA GLN A 59 4.24 -22.72 -6.51
C GLN A 59 4.15 -23.63 -5.29
N LYS A 60 3.61 -23.11 -4.19
CA LYS A 60 3.34 -23.92 -3.00
C LYS A 60 2.36 -25.02 -3.39
N LYS A 61 2.83 -26.27 -3.39
CA LYS A 61 1.99 -27.46 -3.53
C LYS A 61 0.99 -27.53 -2.36
N PRO A 62 -0.22 -28.07 -2.60
CA PRO A 62 -1.31 -28.13 -1.63
C PRO A 62 -0.92 -28.83 -0.32
#